data_AF-A0A961KTY7-F1
#
_entry.id   AF-A0A961KTY7-F1
#
_cell.length_a   1.000
_cell.length_b   1.000
_cell.length_c   1.000
_cell.angle_alpha   90.00
_cell.angle_beta   90.00
_cell.angle_gamma   90.00
#
_symmetry.space_group_name_H-M   'P 1'
#
loop_
_entity.id
_entity.type
_entity.pdbx_description
1 polymer ?
#
loop_
_entity_poly.entity_id
_entity_poly.type
_entity_poly.pdbx_seq_one_letter_code
_entity_poly.pdbx_strand_id
1 'polypeptide(L)'
;MVADFGRAVAQLRDPRFLGVLLKALAITVIGLALVFWAVMAGLGWILPESVALPWIGPVRFLDDLASLAAVGLMLVLSVVLMVPTAAAVVGFFLEEVAEAVEAEHYPELAPVAGPGLSAQIGDGLRFFALVVAVNLAALVVYLLLPPLAPFVFWLVNGFLLGREYFQLVAMRRLGPEGAARLRRANAGRIWLAGTAMAVPLSVPVLNLLVPILGVAVFTHQFHRLAPAP
;
A
#
# COMPACT_ATOMS: atom_id res chain seq x y z
N MET A 1 -24.39 3.49 5.93
CA MET A 1 -24.07 2.18 5.32
C MET A 1 -24.78 1.94 3.99
N VAL A 2 -26.11 1.83 3.91
CA VAL A 2 -26.82 1.61 2.62
C VAL A 2 -26.74 2.84 1.69
N ALA A 3 -26.83 4.04 2.26
CA ALA A 3 -26.65 5.30 1.51
C ALA A 3 -25.20 5.48 1.00
N ASP A 4 -24.21 5.01 1.76
CA ASP A 4 -22.78 5.10 1.39
C ASP A 4 -22.42 4.08 0.31
N PHE A 5 -23.01 2.87 0.37
CA PHE A 5 -22.95 1.89 -0.72
C PHE A 5 -23.60 2.44 -2.00
N GLY A 6 -24.74 3.13 -1.88
CA GLY A 6 -25.40 3.78 -3.02
C GLY A 6 -24.54 4.87 -3.67
N ARG A 7 -23.84 5.68 -2.85
CA ARG A 7 -22.90 6.71 -3.36
C ARG A 7 -21.64 6.08 -3.98
N ALA A 8 -21.09 5.02 -3.39
CA ALA A 8 -19.95 4.29 -3.93
C ALA A 8 -20.30 3.64 -5.28
N VAL A 9 -21.50 3.05 -5.41
CA VAL A 9 -21.99 2.49 -6.69
C VAL A 9 -22.27 3.58 -7.71
N ALA A 10 -22.75 4.76 -7.29
CA ALA A 10 -22.90 5.91 -8.17
C ALA A 10 -21.54 6.45 -8.67
N GLN A 11 -20.50 6.43 -7.83
CA GLN A 11 -19.14 6.82 -8.18
C GLN A 11 -18.45 5.85 -9.16
N LEU A 12 -18.88 4.58 -9.24
CA LEU A 12 -18.39 3.63 -10.26
C LEU A 12 -18.70 4.07 -11.70
N ARG A 13 -19.62 5.02 -11.91
CA ARG A 13 -19.94 5.58 -13.23
C ARG A 13 -19.15 6.85 -13.55
N ASP A 14 -18.36 7.37 -12.62
CA ASP A 14 -17.52 8.53 -12.87
C ASP A 14 -16.33 8.11 -13.77
N PRO A 15 -16.14 8.74 -14.94
CA PRO A 15 -15.03 8.42 -15.85
C PRO A 15 -13.65 8.61 -15.22
N ARG A 16 -13.51 9.51 -14.22
CA ARG A 16 -12.26 9.65 -13.46
C ARG A 16 -12.00 8.42 -12.60
N PHE A 17 -13.00 7.98 -11.82
CA PHE A 17 -12.91 6.80 -10.98
C PHE A 17 -12.63 5.53 -11.80
N LEU A 18 -13.32 5.35 -12.93
CA LEU A 18 -13.08 4.26 -13.87
C LEU A 18 -11.67 4.31 -14.46
N GLY A 19 -11.17 5.50 -14.82
CA GLY A 19 -9.81 5.68 -15.31
C GLY A 19 -8.76 5.23 -14.30
N VAL A 20 -8.96 5.54 -13.02
CA VAL A 20 -8.05 5.10 -11.95
C VAL A 20 -8.18 3.60 -11.70
N LEU A 21 -9.40 3.06 -11.64
CA LEU A 21 -9.63 1.63 -11.45
C LEU A 21 -9.03 0.80 -12.59
N LEU A 22 -9.16 1.26 -13.84
CA LEU A 22 -8.54 0.62 -15.01
C LEU A 22 -7.01 0.70 -14.96
N LYS A 23 -6.43 1.84 -14.56
CA LYS A 23 -4.97 1.96 -14.38
C LYS A 23 -4.46 1.01 -13.28
N ALA A 24 -5.14 0.98 -12.13
CA ALA A 24 -4.80 0.07 -11.04
C ALA A 24 -4.92 -1.40 -11.46
N LEU A 25 -5.99 -1.76 -12.16
CA LEU A 25 -6.18 -3.10 -12.71
C LEU A 25 -5.08 -3.45 -13.73
N ALA A 26 -4.76 -2.54 -14.65
CA ALA A 26 -3.72 -2.74 -15.64
C ALA A 26 -2.35 -2.94 -14.98
N ILE A 27 -1.98 -2.12 -14.00
CA ILE A 27 -0.74 -2.28 -13.23
C ILE A 27 -0.71 -3.63 -12.53
N THR A 28 -1.83 -4.05 -11.94
CA THR A 28 -1.96 -5.35 -11.25
C THR A 28 -1.76 -6.52 -12.21
N VAL A 29 -2.47 -6.52 -13.34
CA VAL A 29 -2.44 -7.60 -14.32
C VAL A 29 -1.08 -7.66 -15.00
N ILE A 30 -0.51 -6.51 -15.40
CA ILE A 30 0.82 -6.44 -16.01
C ILE A 30 1.89 -6.87 -14.99
N GLY A 31 1.80 -6.40 -13.75
CA GLY A 31 2.69 -6.81 -12.67
C GLY A 31 2.62 -8.31 -12.41
N LEU A 32 1.42 -8.89 -12.38
CA LEU A 32 1.21 -10.33 -12.25
C LEU A 32 1.84 -11.10 -13.39
N ALA A 33 1.57 -10.68 -14.63
CA ALA A 33 2.12 -11.32 -15.81
C ALA A 33 3.65 -11.25 -15.82
N LEU A 34 4.24 -10.11 -15.49
CA LEU A 34 5.70 -9.92 -15.45
C LEU A 34 6.37 -10.75 -14.35
N VAL A 35 5.83 -10.73 -13.13
CA VAL A 35 6.40 -11.51 -12.01
C VAL A 35 6.24 -13.00 -12.29
N PHE A 36 5.08 -13.44 -12.77
CA PHE A 36 4.85 -14.83 -13.16
C PHE A 36 5.82 -15.25 -14.26
N TRP A 37 5.97 -14.44 -15.31
CA TRP A 37 6.91 -14.72 -16.39
C TRP A 37 8.36 -14.80 -15.88
N ALA A 38 8.79 -13.86 -15.03
CA ALA A 38 10.13 -13.86 -14.45
C ALA A 38 10.41 -15.09 -13.58
N VAL A 39 9.43 -15.50 -12.76
CA VAL A 39 9.54 -16.72 -11.93
C VAL A 39 9.62 -17.97 -12.82
N MET A 40 8.75 -18.10 -13.81
CA MET A 40 8.75 -19.25 -14.73
C MET A 40 10.04 -19.31 -15.56
N ALA A 41 10.51 -18.16 -16.07
CA ALA A 41 11.79 -18.07 -16.77
C ALA A 41 12.96 -18.48 -15.85
N GLY A 42 12.99 -17.99 -14.61
CA GLY A 42 14.02 -18.37 -13.64
C GLY A 42 13.99 -19.86 -13.28
N LEU A 43 12.81 -20.44 -13.09
CA LEU A 43 12.66 -21.88 -12.84
C LEU A 43 13.15 -22.71 -14.02
N GLY A 44 12.90 -22.28 -15.26
CA GLY A 44 13.38 -22.94 -16.47
C GLY A 44 14.92 -22.96 -16.60
N TRP A 45 15.64 -22.05 -15.94
CA TRP A 45 17.11 -22.07 -15.89
C TRP A 45 17.67 -23.02 -14.83
N ILE A 46 16.90 -23.31 -13.78
CA ILE A 46 17.35 -24.08 -12.61
C ILE A 46 16.93 -25.55 -12.73
N LEU A 47 15.74 -25.80 -13.31
CA LEU A 47 15.14 -27.12 -13.38
C LEU A 47 15.45 -27.81 -14.72
N PRO A 48 15.78 -29.11 -14.73
CA PRO A 48 15.89 -29.90 -15.95
C PRO A 48 14.55 -29.97 -16.70
N GLU A 49 14.57 -29.97 -18.04
CA GLU A 49 13.36 -30.03 -18.88
C GLU A 49 12.52 -31.31 -18.67
N SER A 50 13.16 -32.39 -18.22
CA SER A 50 12.47 -33.62 -17.82
C SER A 50 13.21 -34.35 -16.70
N VAL A 51 12.46 -35.04 -15.84
CA VAL A 51 13.00 -35.95 -14.84
C VAL A 51 12.34 -37.31 -15.05
N ALA A 52 13.15 -38.34 -15.25
CA ALA A 52 12.66 -39.71 -15.32
C ALA A 52 12.43 -40.23 -13.90
N LEU A 53 11.17 -40.49 -13.55
CA LEU A 53 10.82 -41.11 -12.27
C LEU A 53 10.81 -42.64 -12.42
N PRO A 54 11.35 -43.38 -11.43
CA PRO A 54 11.23 -44.84 -11.43
C PRO A 54 9.75 -45.24 -11.47
N TRP A 55 9.39 -46.13 -12.39
CA TRP A 55 8.06 -46.74 -12.58
C TRP A 55 6.99 -45.88 -13.28
N ILE A 56 7.21 -44.58 -13.46
CA ILE A 56 6.22 -43.65 -14.08
C ILE A 56 6.68 -43.20 -15.48
N GLY A 57 7.97 -43.28 -15.79
CA GLY A 57 8.53 -42.86 -17.08
C GLY A 57 9.03 -41.41 -17.07
N PRO A 58 9.36 -40.83 -18.24
CA PRO A 58 9.82 -39.45 -18.34
C PRO A 58 8.67 -38.49 -18.04
N VAL A 59 8.76 -37.75 -16.93
CA VAL A 59 7.80 -36.70 -16.59
C VAL A 59 8.39 -35.36 -17.01
N ARG A 60 7.68 -34.65 -17.88
CA ARG A 60 7.99 -33.28 -18.27
C ARG A 60 7.55 -32.37 -17.13
N PHE A 61 8.48 -32.06 -16.23
CA PHE A 61 8.25 -31.25 -15.03
C PHE A 61 7.52 -29.93 -15.33
N LEU A 62 7.81 -29.35 -16.51
CA LEU A 62 7.26 -28.08 -16.99
C LEU A 62 5.82 -28.15 -17.52
N ASP A 63 5.26 -29.32 -17.83
CA ASP A 63 3.88 -29.43 -18.35
C ASP A 63 2.90 -29.90 -17.24
N ASP A 64 3.25 -30.95 -16.50
CA ASP A 64 2.32 -31.57 -15.53
C ASP A 64 2.40 -30.96 -14.13
N LEU A 65 3.61 -30.82 -13.57
CA LEU A 65 3.83 -30.20 -12.25
C LEU A 65 3.65 -28.69 -12.31
N ALA A 66 4.00 -28.07 -13.45
CA ALA A 66 3.72 -26.67 -13.68
C ALA A 66 2.21 -26.37 -13.68
N SER A 67 1.31 -27.27 -14.06
CA SER A 67 -0.12 -26.94 -14.05
C SER A 67 -0.66 -26.68 -12.63
N LEU A 68 -0.39 -27.59 -11.67
CA LEU A 68 -0.83 -27.44 -10.28
C LEU A 68 0.07 -26.47 -9.49
N ALA A 69 1.38 -26.51 -9.70
CA ALA A 69 2.31 -25.58 -9.07
C ALA A 69 2.17 -24.16 -9.62
N ALA A 70 1.82 -23.97 -10.90
CA ALA A 70 1.51 -22.65 -11.45
C ALA A 70 0.17 -22.13 -10.98
N VAL A 71 -0.85 -22.99 -10.76
CA VAL A 71 -2.09 -22.56 -10.09
C VAL A 71 -1.79 -22.12 -8.65
N GLY A 72 -1.02 -22.91 -7.89
CA GLY A 72 -0.58 -22.54 -6.55
C GLY A 72 0.25 -21.26 -6.53
N LEU A 73 1.21 -21.14 -7.45
CA LEU A 73 2.04 -19.95 -7.63
C LEU A 73 1.22 -18.74 -8.06
N MET A 74 0.24 -18.89 -8.95
CA MET A 74 -0.70 -17.83 -9.32
C MET A 74 -1.52 -17.37 -8.12
N LEU A 75 -2.02 -18.30 -7.29
CA LEU A 75 -2.77 -17.94 -6.09
C LEU A 75 -1.90 -17.19 -5.08
N VAL A 76 -0.68 -17.67 -4.83
CA VAL A 76 0.28 -17.00 -3.95
C VAL A 76 0.68 -15.64 -4.51
N LEU A 77 1.02 -15.56 -5.80
CA LEU A 77 1.35 -14.30 -6.47
C LEU A 77 0.17 -13.32 -6.48
N SER A 78 -1.07 -13.80 -6.63
CA SER A 78 -2.27 -12.95 -6.55
C SER A 78 -2.42 -12.32 -5.17
N VAL A 79 -2.15 -13.08 -4.10
CA VAL A 79 -2.15 -12.57 -2.73
C VAL A 79 -0.99 -11.58 -2.53
N VAL A 80 0.21 -11.90 -3.01
CA VAL A 80 1.38 -11.01 -2.92
C VAL A 80 1.13 -9.71 -3.67
N LEU A 81 0.51 -9.76 -4.84
CA LEU A 81 0.23 -8.58 -5.67
C LEU A 81 -0.91 -7.73 -5.15
N MET A 82 -1.80 -8.27 -4.32
CA MET A 82 -2.80 -7.48 -3.62
C MET A 82 -2.17 -6.27 -2.91
N VAL A 83 -0.98 -6.44 -2.32
CA VAL A 83 -0.29 -5.39 -1.56
C VAL A 83 0.24 -4.26 -2.47
N PRO A 84 1.05 -4.52 -3.52
CA PRO A 84 1.43 -3.52 -4.52
C PRO A 84 0.24 -2.85 -5.22
N THR A 85 -0.80 -3.61 -5.55
CA THR A 85 -2.02 -3.07 -6.17
C THR A 85 -2.72 -2.09 -5.25
N ALA A 86 -2.92 -2.47 -3.99
CA ALA A 86 -3.49 -1.58 -2.99
C ALA A 86 -2.62 -0.33 -2.84
N ALA A 87 -1.29 -0.47 -2.78
CA ALA A 87 -0.37 0.66 -2.70
C ALA A 87 -0.44 1.58 -3.93
N ALA A 88 -0.58 1.03 -5.14
CA ALA A 88 -0.76 1.82 -6.36
C ALA A 88 -2.08 2.59 -6.34
N VAL A 89 -3.18 1.93 -5.96
CA VAL A 89 -4.49 2.56 -5.75
C VAL A 89 -4.36 3.71 -4.75
N VAL A 90 -3.73 3.47 -3.59
CA VAL A 90 -3.48 4.51 -2.59
C VAL A 90 -2.69 5.66 -3.20
N GLY A 91 -1.58 5.40 -3.90
CA GLY A 91 -0.74 6.44 -4.51
C GLY A 91 -1.50 7.32 -5.50
N PHE A 92 -2.35 6.73 -6.34
CA PHE A 92 -3.16 7.49 -7.30
C PHE A 92 -4.30 8.27 -6.64
N PHE A 93 -5.04 7.64 -5.72
CA PHE A 93 -6.18 8.30 -5.08
C PHE A 93 -5.77 9.25 -3.96
N LEU A 94 -4.52 9.19 -3.48
CA LEU A 94 -4.07 10.07 -2.40
C LEU A 94 -4.17 11.53 -2.79
N GLU A 95 -3.71 11.88 -4.00
CA GLU A 95 -3.76 13.27 -4.46
C GLU A 95 -5.21 13.75 -4.61
N GLU A 96 -6.06 12.93 -5.24
CA GLU A 96 -7.48 13.25 -5.42
C GLU A 96 -8.24 13.39 -4.10
N VAL A 97 -8.00 12.49 -3.13
CA VAL A 97 -8.66 12.54 -1.81
C VAL A 97 -8.16 13.74 -1.00
N ALA A 98 -6.86 14.03 -1.04
CA ALA A 98 -6.32 15.20 -0.37
C ALA A 98 -6.90 16.49 -0.95
N GLU A 99 -7.00 16.59 -2.29
CA GLU A 99 -7.61 17.74 -2.97
C GLU A 99 -9.09 17.89 -2.64
N ALA A 100 -9.85 16.79 -2.64
CA ALA A 100 -11.27 16.82 -2.29
C ALA A 100 -11.47 17.30 -0.84
N VAL A 101 -10.64 16.83 0.09
CA VAL A 101 -10.70 17.26 1.50
C VAL A 101 -10.31 18.73 1.64
N GLU A 102 -9.26 19.18 0.95
CA GLU A 102 -8.82 20.58 0.95
C GLU A 102 -9.85 21.51 0.32
N ALA A 103 -10.46 21.14 -0.81
CA ALA A 103 -11.48 21.93 -1.48
C ALA A 103 -12.74 22.13 -0.62
N GLU A 104 -13.13 21.08 0.13
CA GLU A 104 -14.33 21.13 0.98
C GLU A 104 -14.07 21.86 2.31
N HIS A 105 -12.93 21.62 2.96
CA HIS A 105 -12.69 22.08 4.33
C HIS A 105 -11.72 23.26 4.44
N TYR A 106 -10.95 23.54 3.39
CA TYR A 106 -9.92 24.59 3.34
C TYR A 106 -9.94 25.34 1.98
N PRO A 107 -11.10 25.91 1.57
CA PRO A 107 -11.29 26.48 0.23
C PRO A 107 -10.39 27.70 -0.07
N GLU A 108 -9.85 28.34 0.96
CA GLU A 108 -8.98 29.52 0.88
C GLU A 108 -7.57 29.19 0.35
N LEU A 109 -7.20 27.91 0.26
CA LEU A 109 -5.85 27.48 -0.09
C LEU A 109 -5.62 27.53 -1.61
N ALA A 110 -4.46 28.08 -2.03
CA ALA A 110 -4.04 28.04 -3.42
C ALA A 110 -3.87 26.58 -3.92
N PRO A 111 -4.16 26.27 -5.20
CA PRO A 111 -3.85 24.97 -5.78
C PRO A 111 -2.34 24.71 -5.71
N VAL A 112 -1.94 23.48 -5.38
CA VAL A 112 -0.53 23.10 -5.35
C VAL A 112 -0.30 21.87 -6.22
N ALA A 113 0.69 21.93 -7.09
CA ALA A 113 1.14 20.78 -7.86
C ALA A 113 1.85 19.78 -6.92
N GLY A 114 1.53 18.50 -7.07
CA GLY A 114 2.15 17.42 -6.29
C GLY A 114 3.68 17.39 -6.42
N PRO A 115 4.39 16.74 -5.47
CA PRO A 115 5.85 16.66 -5.49
C PRO A 115 6.34 15.97 -6.78
N GLY A 116 7.49 16.38 -7.32
CA GLY A 116 8.05 15.78 -8.55
C GLY A 116 8.39 14.29 -8.40
N LEU A 117 8.30 13.53 -9.49
CA LEU A 117 8.47 12.07 -9.53
C LEU A 117 9.77 11.57 -8.88
N SER A 118 10.87 12.29 -9.07
CA SER A 118 12.17 11.94 -8.47
C SER A 118 12.17 12.02 -6.94
N ALA A 119 11.48 13.02 -6.37
CA ALA A 119 11.32 13.15 -4.92
C ALA A 119 10.43 12.03 -4.36
N GLN A 120 9.37 11.65 -5.07
CA GLN A 120 8.49 10.54 -4.70
C GLN A 120 9.23 9.21 -4.69
N ILE A 121 10.04 8.91 -5.73
CA ILE A 121 10.84 7.68 -5.79
C ILE A 121 11.84 7.62 -4.63
N GLY A 122 12.55 8.72 -4.36
CA GLY A 122 13.53 8.78 -3.28
C GLY A 122 12.91 8.57 -1.90
N ASP A 123 11.74 9.15 -1.63
CA ASP A 123 11.04 8.96 -0.35
C ASP A 123 10.44 7.55 -0.25
N GLY A 124 9.88 7.02 -1.34
CA GLY A 124 9.37 5.66 -1.43
C GLY A 124 10.43 4.59 -1.13
N LEU A 125 11.64 4.73 -1.67
CA LEU A 125 12.76 3.82 -1.37
C LEU A 125 13.18 3.87 0.10
N ARG A 126 13.23 5.07 0.70
CA ARG A 126 13.56 5.23 2.13
C ARG A 126 12.47 4.64 3.02
N PHE A 127 11.21 4.81 2.66
CA PHE A 127 10.10 4.20 3.36
C PHE A 127 10.12 2.68 3.22
N PHE A 128 10.37 2.14 2.04
CA PHE A 128 10.52 0.70 1.84
C PHE A 128 11.62 0.10 2.73
N ALA A 129 12.81 0.70 2.77
CA ALA A 129 13.88 0.27 3.65
C ALA A 129 13.47 0.30 5.13
N LEU A 130 12.73 1.33 5.55
CA LEU A 130 12.19 1.43 6.91
C LEU A 130 11.14 0.35 7.20
N VAL A 131 10.21 0.10 6.27
CA VAL A 131 9.19 -0.95 6.39
C VAL A 131 9.86 -2.30 6.60
N VAL A 132 10.88 -2.62 5.80
CA VAL A 132 11.65 -3.86 5.95
C VAL A 132 12.31 -3.93 7.32
N ALA A 133 13.04 -2.89 7.74
CA ALA A 133 13.72 -2.89 9.03
C ALA A 133 12.75 -3.04 10.22
N VAL A 134 11.63 -2.30 10.19
CA VAL A 134 10.61 -2.34 11.25
C VAL A 134 9.91 -3.70 11.30
N ASN A 135 9.59 -4.30 10.14
CA ASN A 135 8.94 -5.61 10.11
C ASN A 135 9.89 -6.73 10.58
N LEU A 136 11.18 -6.66 10.27
CA LEU A 136 12.17 -7.59 10.79
C LEU A 136 12.27 -7.50 12.32
N ALA A 137 12.28 -6.29 12.88
CA ALA A 137 12.26 -6.11 14.33
C ALA A 137 10.95 -6.63 14.94
N ALA A 138 9.81 -6.35 14.31
CA ALA A 138 8.50 -6.83 14.76
C ALA A 138 8.42 -8.37 14.75
N LEU A 139 9.02 -9.03 13.75
CA LEU A 139 9.08 -10.48 13.67
C LEU A 139 9.76 -11.10 14.89
N VAL A 140 10.87 -10.52 15.36
CA VAL A 140 11.54 -10.97 16.58
C VAL A 140 10.60 -10.87 17.78
N VAL A 141 9.86 -9.76 17.92
CA VAL A 141 8.90 -9.57 19.01
C VAL A 141 7.75 -10.57 18.92
N TYR A 142 7.22 -10.83 17.72
CA TYR A 142 6.14 -11.80 17.51
C TYR A 142 6.55 -13.22 17.92
N LEU A 143 7.81 -13.60 17.68
CA LEU A 143 8.33 -14.91 18.06
C LEU A 143 8.53 -15.04 19.58
N LEU A 144 8.96 -13.96 20.25
CA LEU A 144 9.22 -13.97 21.68
C LEU A 144 7.95 -13.80 22.54
N LEU A 145 6.98 -13.03 22.06
CA LEU A 145 5.80 -12.63 22.82
C LEU A 145 4.49 -12.77 21.99
N PRO A 146 4.07 -14.00 21.62
CA PRO A 146 2.87 -14.20 20.80
C PRO A 146 1.58 -13.56 21.32
N PRO A 147 1.28 -13.57 22.65
CA PRO A 147 0.07 -12.93 23.16
C PRO A 147 0.00 -11.41 22.92
N LEU A 148 1.16 -10.76 22.72
CA LEU A 148 1.23 -9.32 22.43
C LEU A 148 1.15 -9.00 20.94
N ALA A 149 1.06 -10.01 20.06
CA ALA A 149 1.08 -9.81 18.62
C ALA A 149 0.02 -8.81 18.10
N PRO A 150 -1.25 -8.79 18.58
CA PRO A 150 -2.22 -7.80 18.13
C PRO A 150 -1.82 -6.35 18.46
N PHE A 151 -1.24 -6.12 19.66
CA PHE A 151 -0.79 -4.80 20.08
C PHE A 151 0.43 -4.36 19.29
N VAL A 152 1.40 -5.25 19.11
CA VAL A 152 2.59 -4.99 18.30
C VAL A 152 2.18 -4.70 16.84
N PHE A 153 1.22 -5.44 16.30
CA PHE A 153 0.64 -5.19 14.98
C PHE A 153 0.08 -3.77 14.87
N TRP A 154 -0.75 -3.32 15.81
CA TRP A 154 -1.29 -1.95 15.79
C TRP A 154 -0.22 -0.88 15.96
N LEU A 155 0.75 -1.08 16.84
CA LEU A 155 1.82 -0.10 17.08
C LEU A 155 2.76 0.04 15.88
N VAL A 156 3.14 -1.08 15.28
CA VAL A 156 4.03 -1.14 14.12
C VAL A 156 3.34 -0.59 12.88
N ASN A 157 2.15 -1.09 12.55
CA ASN A 157 1.38 -0.56 11.42
C ASN A 157 1.01 0.90 11.65
N GLY A 158 0.64 1.28 12.88
CA GLY A 158 0.33 2.66 13.22
C GLY A 158 1.51 3.60 13.01
N PHE A 159 2.72 3.18 13.36
CA PHE A 159 3.94 3.91 13.07
C PHE A 159 4.16 4.10 11.58
N LEU A 160 4.04 3.02 10.79
CA LEU A 160 4.26 3.06 9.35
C LEU A 160 3.21 3.92 8.64
N LEU A 161 1.91 3.69 8.91
CA LEU A 161 0.79 4.43 8.32
C LEU A 161 0.89 5.92 8.68
N GLY A 162 1.08 6.22 9.97
CA GLY A 162 1.14 7.60 10.42
C GLY A 162 2.30 8.36 9.80
N ARG A 163 3.48 7.75 9.77
CA ARG A 163 4.66 8.33 9.12
C ARG A 163 4.41 8.57 7.64
N GLU A 164 3.83 7.61 6.94
CA GLU A 164 3.71 7.63 5.48
C GLU A 164 2.63 8.59 5.00
N TYR A 165 1.39 8.42 5.49
CA TYR A 165 0.28 9.28 5.08
C TYR A 165 0.53 10.75 5.47
N PHE A 166 1.05 11.02 6.67
CA PHE A 166 1.38 12.39 7.06
C PHE A 166 2.47 12.99 6.17
N GLN A 167 3.51 12.21 5.85
CA GLN A 167 4.61 12.67 5.00
C GLN A 167 4.09 13.01 3.59
N LEU A 168 3.31 12.12 2.98
CA LEU A 168 2.74 12.34 1.64
C LEU A 168 1.88 13.60 1.59
N VAL A 169 1.03 13.82 2.59
CA VAL A 169 0.20 15.03 2.66
C VAL A 169 1.05 16.28 2.91
N ALA A 170 1.96 16.25 3.87
CA ALA A 170 2.80 17.41 4.19
C ALA A 170 3.75 17.79 3.04
N MET A 171 4.24 16.81 2.27
CA MET A 171 5.12 17.04 1.13
C MET A 171 4.45 17.84 0.03
N ARG A 172 3.13 17.69 -0.15
CA ARG A 172 2.36 18.47 -1.13
C ARG A 172 2.52 19.97 -0.87
N ARG A 173 2.51 20.40 0.40
CA ARG A 173 2.47 21.82 0.78
C ARG A 173 3.83 22.40 1.20
N LEU A 174 4.68 21.60 1.85
CA LEU A 174 5.94 22.05 2.45
C LEU A 174 7.21 21.50 1.77
N GLY A 175 7.04 20.65 0.76
CA GLY A 175 8.13 19.89 0.14
C GLY A 175 8.75 18.83 1.07
N PRO A 176 9.71 18.03 0.56
CA PRO A 176 10.29 16.90 1.28
C PRO A 176 10.92 17.26 2.62
N GLU A 177 11.70 18.36 2.66
CA GLU A 177 12.41 18.79 3.85
C GLU A 177 11.48 19.38 4.90
N GLY A 178 10.52 20.22 4.48
CA GLY A 178 9.53 20.82 5.37
C GLY A 178 8.63 19.77 6.02
N ALA A 179 8.17 18.81 5.23
CA ALA A 179 7.42 17.64 5.71
C ALA A 179 8.22 16.84 6.74
N ALA A 180 9.49 16.53 6.44
CA ALA A 180 10.34 15.78 7.34
C ALA A 180 10.65 16.52 8.67
N ARG A 181 10.75 17.85 8.65
CA ARG A 181 10.90 18.66 9.87
C ARG A 181 9.61 18.65 10.70
N LEU A 182 8.47 18.93 10.09
CA LEU A 182 7.18 18.99 10.79
C LEU A 182 6.80 17.64 11.41
N ARG A 183 7.07 16.56 10.68
CA ARG A 183 6.88 15.18 11.16
C ARG A 183 7.74 14.87 12.37
N ARG A 184 9.03 15.24 12.34
CA ARG A 184 9.95 15.01 13.48
C ARG A 184 9.50 15.78 14.73
N ALA A 185 9.03 17.01 14.57
CA ALA A 185 8.51 17.81 15.69
C ALA A 185 7.23 17.24 16.31
N ASN A 186 6.44 16.46 15.56
CA ASN A 186 5.12 15.98 15.98
C ASN A 186 5.00 14.44 15.96
N ALA A 187 6.12 13.72 16.00
CA ALA A 187 6.17 12.27 15.77
C ALA A 187 5.20 11.48 16.66
N GLY A 188 5.09 11.83 17.94
CA GLY A 188 4.18 11.16 18.88
C GLY A 188 2.69 11.34 18.52
N ARG A 189 2.27 12.55 18.13
CA ARG A 189 0.87 12.82 17.72
C ARG A 189 0.52 12.10 16.42
N ILE A 190 1.46 12.06 15.49
CA ILE A 190 1.33 11.36 14.21
C ILE A 190 1.24 9.85 14.44
N TRP A 191 2.09 9.31 15.30
CA TRP A 191 2.08 7.89 15.64
C TRP A 191 0.81 7.45 16.35
N LEU A 192 0.29 8.24 17.29
CA LEU A 192 -0.98 7.96 17.96
C LEU A 192 -2.15 7.93 16.97
N ALA A 193 -2.22 8.92 16.07
CA ALA A 193 -3.24 8.93 15.01
C ALA A 193 -3.10 7.73 14.08
N GLY A 194 -1.87 7.36 13.71
CA GLY A 194 -1.61 6.18 12.91
C GLY A 194 -2.01 4.88 13.61
N THR A 195 -1.73 4.75 14.91
CA THR A 195 -2.10 3.59 15.72
C THR A 195 -3.61 3.44 15.83
N ALA A 196 -4.34 4.56 16.03
CA ALA A 196 -5.80 4.54 15.97
C ALA A 196 -6.32 4.10 14.59
N MET A 197 -5.68 4.55 13.51
CA MET A 197 -5.97 4.14 12.14
C MET A 197 -5.60 2.68 11.82
N ALA A 198 -4.68 2.08 12.58
CA ALA A 198 -4.31 0.68 12.42
C ALA A 198 -5.32 -0.29 13.05
N VAL A 199 -6.17 0.15 13.98
CA VAL A 199 -7.18 -0.72 14.60
C VAL A 199 -8.21 -1.23 13.57
N PRO A 200 -8.81 -0.37 12.72
CA PRO A 200 -9.66 -0.81 11.62
C PRO A 200 -9.02 -1.82 10.67
N LEU A 201 -7.68 -1.87 10.56
CA LEU A 201 -6.99 -2.83 9.69
C LEU A 201 -7.23 -4.31 10.08
N SER A 202 -7.68 -4.52 11.31
CA SER A 202 -8.01 -5.85 11.83
C SER A 202 -9.32 -6.39 11.25
N VAL A 203 -10.13 -5.54 10.63
CA VAL A 203 -11.44 -5.90 10.07
C VAL A 203 -11.36 -5.87 8.54
N PRO A 204 -11.41 -7.02 7.83
CA PRO A 204 -11.17 -7.09 6.39
C PRO A 204 -11.98 -6.11 5.54
N VAL A 205 -13.25 -5.87 5.90
CA VAL A 205 -14.12 -4.93 5.18
C VAL A 205 -13.68 -3.47 5.36
N LEU A 206 -13.15 -3.12 6.55
CA LEU A 206 -12.68 -1.76 6.83
C LEU A 206 -11.35 -1.46 6.14
N ASN A 207 -10.54 -2.48 5.79
CA ASN A 207 -9.26 -2.30 5.11
C ASN A 207 -9.39 -1.54 3.78
N LEU A 208 -10.55 -1.67 3.11
CA LEU A 208 -10.83 -0.95 1.86
C LEU A 208 -11.03 0.56 2.09
N LEU A 209 -11.45 0.96 3.28
CA LEU A 209 -11.71 2.36 3.64
C LEU A 209 -10.48 3.04 4.26
N VAL A 210 -9.58 2.25 4.87
CA VAL A 210 -8.40 2.78 5.58
C VAL A 210 -7.56 3.72 4.71
N PRO A 211 -7.28 3.47 3.43
CA PRO A 211 -6.54 4.40 2.60
C PRO A 211 -7.20 5.78 2.49
N ILE A 212 -8.50 5.81 2.24
CA ILE A 212 -9.26 7.06 2.06
C ILE A 212 -9.33 7.81 3.39
N LEU A 213 -9.65 7.10 4.47
CA LEU A 213 -9.71 7.65 5.81
C LEU A 213 -8.34 8.15 6.28
N GLY A 214 -7.27 7.41 5.97
CA GLY A 214 -5.90 7.78 6.30
C GLY A 214 -5.53 9.13 5.68
N VAL A 215 -5.72 9.28 4.38
CA VAL A 215 -5.45 10.54 3.70
C VAL A 215 -6.25 11.68 4.32
N ALA A 216 -7.57 11.52 4.51
CA ALA A 216 -8.40 12.56 5.13
C ALA A 216 -7.93 12.95 6.55
N VAL A 217 -7.71 11.96 7.42
CA VAL A 217 -7.28 12.16 8.81
C VAL A 217 -5.94 12.90 8.86
N PHE A 218 -4.97 12.49 8.03
CA PHE A 218 -3.65 13.10 8.00
C PHE A 218 -3.64 14.47 7.30
N THR A 219 -4.57 14.76 6.39
CA THR A 219 -4.83 16.12 5.87
C THR A 219 -5.32 17.07 6.96
N HIS A 220 -6.34 16.67 7.72
CA HIS A 220 -6.78 17.50 8.85
C HIS A 220 -5.70 17.64 9.92
N GLN A 221 -4.95 16.56 10.20
CA GLN A 221 -3.85 16.63 11.15
C GLN A 221 -2.73 17.55 10.66
N PHE A 222 -2.40 17.51 9.37
CA PHE A 222 -1.43 18.41 8.75
C PHE A 222 -1.83 19.87 8.97
N HIS A 223 -3.04 20.28 8.58
CA HIS A 223 -3.46 21.68 8.73
C HIS A 223 -3.54 22.14 10.19
N ARG A 224 -3.80 21.24 11.14
CA ARG A 224 -3.78 21.55 12.58
C ARG A 224 -2.35 21.71 13.13
N LEU A 225 -1.37 21.02 12.56
CA LEU A 225 0.01 21.02 13.04
C LEU A 225 0.92 21.98 12.27
N ALA A 226 0.56 22.29 11.01
CA ALA A 226 1.26 23.26 10.20
C ALA A 226 1.10 24.65 10.83
N PRO A 227 2.17 25.47 10.86
CA PRO A 227 2.04 26.89 11.20
C PRO A 227 1.01 27.55 10.28
N ALA A 228 0.19 28.45 10.82
CA ALA A 228 -0.68 29.28 9.99
C ALA A 228 0.17 30.03 8.95
N PRO A 229 -0.33 30.20 7.71
CA PRO A 229 0.38 30.91 6.65
C PRO A 229 0.70 32.36 7.03
#